data_AF-A0A5Q2V292-F1
#
_entry.id   AF-A0A5Q2V292-F1
#
_cell.length_a   1.000
_cell.length_b   1.000
_cell.length_c   1.000
_cell.angle_alpha   90.00
_cell.angle_beta   90.00
_cell.angle_gamma   90.00
#
_symmetry.space_group_name_H-M   'P 1'
#
loop_
_entity.id
_entity.type
_entity.pdbx_description
1 polymer ?
#
loop_
_entity_poly.entity_id
_entity_poly.type
_entity_poly.pdbx_seq_one_letter_code
_entity_poly.pdbx_strand_id
1 'polypeptide(L)'
;MSTTELIFAKDLGAEVIDDGCDHTALIIWHMNANARVRSGSTLSRPPVPEQVVPPKFARTPAKASKRASSKKKAFTVDFPTRNLAAVMMGKTLSYHGILTALNKHYPDHGLTHRHLQTRIMTMINSPHVEITRHEKPVPEFTLTHVDGQFYVNSEKQQHLARG
;
A
#
# COMPACT_ATOMS: atom_id res chain seq x y z
N MET A 1 41.44 -28.38 26.26
CA MET A 1 40.84 -27.06 26.53
C MET A 1 40.27 -26.56 25.22
N SER A 2 38.94 -26.54 25.07
CA SER A 2 38.27 -26.11 23.83
C SER A 2 38.04 -24.60 23.91
N THR A 3 38.67 -23.85 23.02
CA THR A 3 38.56 -22.39 22.91
C THR A 3 37.32 -22.04 22.12
N THR A 4 36.30 -21.51 22.79
CA THR A 4 35.12 -20.94 22.15
C THR A 4 35.48 -19.55 21.62
N GLU A 5 35.66 -19.40 20.31
CA GLU A 5 35.82 -18.08 19.72
C GLU A 5 34.46 -17.38 19.64
N LEU A 6 34.34 -16.25 20.34
CA LEU A 6 33.20 -15.35 20.23
C LEU A 6 33.31 -14.55 18.93
N ILE A 7 32.58 -14.98 17.91
CA ILE A 7 32.44 -14.23 16.66
C ILE A 7 31.48 -13.06 16.92
N PHE A 8 32.01 -11.87 17.19
CA PHE A 8 31.22 -10.65 17.10
C PHE A 8 31.05 -10.28 15.62
N ALA A 9 29.80 -10.19 15.15
CA ALA A 9 29.51 -9.61 13.86
C ALA A 9 29.96 -8.15 13.87
N LYS A 10 31.09 -7.87 13.20
CA LYS A 10 31.53 -6.51 12.93
C LYS A 10 30.63 -5.99 11.81
N ASP A 11 29.55 -5.31 12.18
CA ASP A 11 28.68 -4.61 11.25
C ASP A 11 29.48 -3.48 10.56
N LEU A 12 30.20 -3.85 9.51
CA LEU A 12 30.83 -2.95 8.55
C LEU A 12 29.73 -2.19 7.80
N GLY A 13 29.12 -1.20 8.45
CA GLY A 13 28.09 -0.35 7.84
C GLY A 13 27.06 0.25 8.78
N ALA A 14 27.01 -0.13 10.05
CA ALA A 14 26.17 0.54 11.04
C ALA A 14 26.92 1.72 11.65
N GLU A 15 27.35 2.67 10.82
CA GLU A 15 27.60 4.01 11.33
C GLU A 15 26.24 4.49 11.86
N VAL A 16 26.05 4.45 13.18
CA VAL A 16 24.85 4.97 13.83
C VAL A 16 24.83 6.44 13.45
N ILE A 17 23.99 6.79 12.48
CA ILE A 17 23.83 8.16 12.01
C ILE A 17 23.16 8.90 13.15
N ASP A 18 23.98 9.51 14.02
CA ASP A 18 23.54 10.47 15.00
C ASP A 18 23.04 11.69 14.22
N ASP A 19 21.72 11.90 14.24
CA ASP A 19 21.09 13.00 13.55
C ASP A 19 21.32 14.34 14.27
N GLY A 20 22.05 14.36 15.39
CA GLY A 20 22.45 15.55 16.13
C GLY A 20 21.26 16.33 16.69
N CYS A 21 20.08 15.70 16.75
CA CYS A 21 18.86 16.27 17.30
C CYS A 21 18.73 15.90 18.79
N ASP A 22 18.38 16.89 19.61
CA ASP A 22 17.96 16.65 20.98
C ASP A 22 16.49 16.21 21.00
N HIS A 23 16.30 14.92 21.28
CA HIS A 23 14.98 14.29 21.40
C HIS A 23 14.46 14.24 22.84
N THR A 24 15.22 14.75 23.82
CA THR A 24 14.90 14.61 25.26
C THR A 24 13.50 15.11 25.58
N ALA A 25 13.14 16.31 25.11
CA ALA A 25 11.83 16.89 25.34
C ALA A 25 10.69 16.03 24.76
N LEU A 26 10.88 15.44 23.58
CA LEU A 26 9.88 14.58 22.93
C LEU A 26 9.75 13.23 23.67
N ILE A 27 10.85 12.66 24.12
CA ILE A 27 10.86 11.44 24.94
C ILE A 27 10.11 11.68 26.26
N ILE A 28 10.45 12.75 26.97
CA ILE A 28 9.79 13.13 28.24
C ILE A 28 8.29 13.39 28.01
N TRP A 29 7.94 14.04 26.89
CA TRP A 29 6.55 14.24 26.52
C TRP A 29 5.83 12.90 26.38
N HIS A 30 6.38 11.94 25.60
CA HIS A 30 5.77 10.61 25.43
C HIS A 30 5.63 9.85 26.75
N MET A 31 6.65 9.88 27.61
CA MET A 31 6.60 9.25 28.93
C MET A 31 5.47 9.80 29.80
N ASN A 32 5.19 11.10 29.69
CA ASN A 32 4.13 11.77 30.44
C ASN A 32 2.75 11.70 29.76
N ALA A 33 2.54 10.88 28.73
CA ALA A 33 1.27 10.81 28.01
C ALA A 33 0.09 10.44 28.95
N ASN A 34 0.26 9.41 29.78
CA ASN A 34 -0.79 8.98 30.71
C ASN A 34 -1.12 10.03 31.78
N ALA A 35 -0.10 10.74 32.29
CA ALA A 35 -0.31 11.84 33.24
C ALA A 35 -1.12 12.98 32.61
N ARG A 36 -0.86 13.30 31.33
CA ARG A 36 -1.55 14.36 30.60
C ARG A 36 -2.97 13.99 30.20
N VAL A 37 -3.24 12.71 29.91
CA VAL A 37 -4.61 12.19 29.73
C VAL A 37 -5.43 12.36 31.02
N ARG A 38 -4.83 12.10 32.18
CA ARG A 38 -5.51 12.18 33.48
C ARG A 38 -5.70 13.61 33.98
N SER A 39 -4.77 14.52 33.71
CA SER A 39 -4.85 15.93 34.12
C SER A 39 -5.61 16.83 33.14
N GLY A 40 -6.11 16.28 32.01
CA GLY A 40 -6.80 17.06 30.98
C GLY A 40 -5.88 17.95 30.13
N SER A 41 -4.55 17.78 30.24
CA SER A 41 -3.53 18.50 29.45
C SER A 41 -3.30 17.89 28.05
N THR A 42 -4.30 17.19 27.52
CA THR A 42 -4.26 16.48 26.23
C THR A 42 -4.10 17.40 25.02
N LEU A 43 -4.31 18.71 25.20
CA LEU A 43 -4.21 19.71 24.15
C LEU A 43 -2.77 20.19 23.87
N SER A 44 -1.78 19.78 24.67
CA SER A 44 -0.38 20.15 24.43
C SER A 44 0.22 19.31 23.31
N ARG A 45 0.57 19.94 22.17
CA ARG A 45 1.24 19.27 21.05
C ARG A 45 2.61 18.71 21.48
N PRO A 46 3.08 17.57 20.92
CA PRO A 46 4.46 17.12 21.14
C PRO A 46 5.47 18.20 20.75
N PRO A 47 6.53 18.41 21.56
CA PRO A 47 7.64 19.28 21.17
C PRO A 47 8.36 18.68 19.96
N VAL A 48 8.86 19.52 19.06
CA VAL A 48 9.64 19.08 17.91
C VAL A 48 11.11 18.92 18.36
N PRO A 49 11.81 17.83 17.98
CA PRO A 49 13.22 17.68 18.29
C PRO A 49 14.05 18.85 17.77
N GLU A 50 14.95 19.35 18.59
CA GLU A 50 15.77 20.52 18.30
C GLU A 50 17.12 20.10 17.72
N GLN A 51 17.57 20.72 16.63
CA GLN A 51 18.87 20.41 16.04
C GLN A 51 19.97 21.12 16.85
N VAL A 52 20.69 20.38 17.69
CA VAL A 52 21.72 20.95 18.58
C VAL A 52 23.11 20.91 17.93
N VAL A 53 23.34 19.93 17.04
CA VAL A 53 24.59 19.84 16.28
C VAL A 53 24.27 19.73 14.79
N PRO A 54 24.84 20.58 13.91
CA PRO A 54 24.64 20.41 12.47
C PRO A 54 25.24 19.06 12.03
N PRO A 55 24.50 18.24 11.27
CA PRO A 55 24.98 16.92 10.88
C PRO A 55 26.25 17.06 10.03
N LYS A 56 27.30 16.32 10.40
CA LYS A 56 28.62 16.37 9.74
C LYS A 56 28.56 15.89 8.28
N PHE A 57 27.52 15.15 7.91
CA PHE A 57 27.31 14.65 6.56
C PHE A 57 25.98 15.17 6.02
N ALA A 58 26.00 15.63 4.77
CA ALA A 58 24.79 16.09 4.07
C ALA A 58 23.75 14.98 4.10
N ARG A 59 22.57 15.28 4.67
CA ARG A 59 21.43 14.35 4.69
C ARG A 59 21.13 13.97 3.25
N THR A 60 21.39 12.72 2.85
CA THR A 60 20.67 12.15 1.71
C THR A 60 19.18 12.28 2.05
N PRO A 61 18.33 12.71 1.11
CA PRO A 61 16.96 13.08 1.44
C PRO A 61 16.25 11.89 2.08
N ALA A 62 16.01 12.02 3.39
CA ALA A 62 15.21 11.08 4.16
C ALA A 62 13.89 10.89 3.42
N LYS A 63 13.50 9.63 3.17
CA LYS A 63 12.18 9.31 2.63
C LYS A 63 11.15 9.94 3.55
N ALA A 64 10.66 11.11 3.17
CA ALA A 64 9.49 11.70 3.76
C ALA A 64 8.42 10.61 3.75
N SER A 65 7.87 10.31 4.92
CA SER A 65 6.59 9.64 5.06
C SER A 65 5.54 10.56 4.43
N LYS A 66 5.52 10.57 3.09
CA LYS A 66 4.38 11.05 2.34
C LYS A 66 3.31 10.02 2.67
N ARG A 67 2.23 10.44 3.32
CA ARG A 67 0.91 9.95 2.91
C ARG A 67 0.81 10.26 1.42
N ALA A 68 1.33 9.34 0.62
CA ALA A 68 1.27 9.42 -0.81
C ALA A 68 -0.20 9.18 -1.14
N SER A 69 -0.95 10.27 -1.28
CA SER A 69 -1.82 10.40 -2.44
C SER A 69 -0.91 10.25 -3.66
N SER A 70 -0.52 9.01 -3.93
CA SER A 70 0.08 8.64 -5.18
C SER A 70 -1.04 8.89 -6.18
N LYS A 71 -0.89 9.94 -7.00
CA LYS A 71 -1.55 9.97 -8.30
C LYS A 71 -1.11 8.67 -8.99
N LYS A 72 -1.91 7.62 -8.83
CA LYS A 72 -1.71 6.36 -9.52
C LYS A 72 -1.70 6.75 -10.98
N LYS A 73 -0.55 6.60 -11.66
CA LYS A 73 -0.54 6.64 -13.13
C LYS A 73 -1.53 5.56 -13.54
N ALA A 74 -2.68 5.99 -14.03
CA ALA A 74 -3.68 5.08 -14.53
C ALA A 74 -3.03 4.35 -15.70
N PHE A 75 -2.89 3.04 -15.55
CA PHE A 75 -2.50 2.19 -16.66
C PHE A 75 -3.70 2.18 -17.61
N THR A 76 -3.63 2.99 -18.65
CA THR A 76 -4.68 3.22 -19.64
C THR A 76 -4.82 1.98 -20.52
N VAL A 77 -5.49 0.96 -19.99
CA VAL A 77 -6.12 -0.06 -20.84
C VAL A 77 -7.61 0.22 -20.84
N ASP A 78 -8.11 0.57 -22.03
CA ASP A 78 -9.50 0.89 -22.32
C ASP A 78 -10.39 -0.36 -22.37
N PHE A 79 -10.34 -1.15 -21.30
CA PHE A 79 -11.23 -2.28 -21.12
C PHE A 79 -12.35 -1.91 -20.14
N PRO A 80 -13.64 -2.01 -20.48
CA PRO A 80 -14.70 -1.71 -19.53
C PRO A 80 -14.69 -2.65 -18.33
N THR A 81 -14.83 -2.11 -17.11
CA THR A 81 -14.93 -2.93 -15.88
C THR A 81 -16.14 -3.85 -15.90
N ARG A 82 -17.23 -3.45 -16.58
CA ARG A 82 -18.42 -4.26 -16.79
C ARG A 82 -18.11 -5.58 -17.52
N ASN A 83 -17.27 -5.53 -18.56
CA ASN A 83 -16.91 -6.72 -19.34
C ASN A 83 -16.06 -7.68 -18.52
N LEU A 84 -15.16 -7.15 -17.67
CA LEU A 84 -14.39 -7.95 -16.72
C LEU A 84 -15.31 -8.63 -15.70
N ALA A 85 -16.22 -7.86 -15.10
CA ALA A 85 -17.18 -8.37 -14.12
C ALA A 85 -18.06 -9.47 -14.73
N ALA A 86 -18.54 -9.29 -15.97
CA ALA A 86 -19.35 -10.30 -16.66
C ALA A 86 -18.63 -11.63 -16.84
N VAL A 87 -17.31 -11.62 -17.10
CA VAL A 87 -16.51 -12.85 -17.22
C VAL A 87 -16.34 -13.55 -15.87
N MET A 88 -16.19 -12.78 -14.79
CA MET A 88 -15.94 -13.28 -13.44
C MET A 88 -17.23 -13.65 -12.66
N MET A 89 -18.37 -13.09 -13.05
CA MET A 89 -19.62 -13.21 -12.30
C MET A 89 -20.02 -14.67 -12.09
N GLY A 90 -20.23 -15.05 -10.83
CA GLY A 90 -20.68 -16.40 -10.45
C GLY A 90 -19.66 -17.51 -10.68
N LYS A 91 -18.40 -17.18 -11.04
CA LYS A 91 -17.34 -18.16 -11.30
C LYS A 91 -16.19 -17.98 -10.32
N THR A 92 -15.59 -19.09 -9.92
CA THR A 92 -14.35 -19.10 -9.16
C THR A 92 -13.20 -19.30 -10.13
N LEU A 93 -12.39 -18.27 -10.33
CA LEU A 93 -11.32 -18.26 -11.34
C LEU A 93 -10.02 -17.74 -10.75
N SER A 94 -8.90 -18.33 -11.19
CA SER A 94 -7.56 -17.78 -10.96
C SER A 94 -7.28 -16.63 -11.93
N TYR A 95 -6.22 -15.84 -11.69
CA TYR A 95 -5.78 -14.79 -12.63
C TYR A 95 -5.60 -15.33 -14.06
N HIS A 96 -4.98 -16.51 -14.18
CA HIS A 96 -4.80 -17.16 -15.47
C HIS A 96 -6.13 -17.56 -16.10
N GLY A 97 -7.05 -18.16 -15.33
CA GLY A 97 -8.37 -18.54 -15.82
C GLY A 97 -9.18 -17.34 -16.33
N ILE A 98 -9.08 -16.19 -15.65
CA ILE A 98 -9.72 -14.95 -16.08
C ILE A 98 -9.15 -14.45 -17.40
N LEU A 99 -7.82 -14.41 -17.55
CA LEU A 99 -7.18 -14.01 -18.81
C LEU A 99 -7.56 -14.94 -19.97
N THR A 100 -7.61 -16.25 -19.74
CA THR A 100 -8.02 -17.22 -20.77
C THR A 100 -9.48 -17.01 -21.19
N ALA A 101 -10.38 -16.77 -20.25
CA ALA A 101 -11.77 -16.46 -20.55
C ALA A 101 -11.91 -15.11 -21.28
N LEU A 102 -11.11 -14.12 -20.90
CA LEU A 102 -11.07 -12.81 -21.54
C LEU A 102 -10.56 -12.90 -22.99
N ASN A 103 -9.48 -13.63 -23.26
CA ASN A 103 -9.00 -13.87 -24.62
C ASN A 103 -10.03 -14.59 -25.50
N LYS A 104 -10.86 -15.46 -24.90
CA LYS A 104 -11.94 -16.17 -25.61
C LYS A 104 -13.11 -15.27 -25.99
N HIS A 105 -13.52 -14.36 -25.10
CA HIS A 105 -14.70 -13.53 -25.29
C HIS A 105 -14.39 -12.14 -25.87
N TYR A 106 -13.16 -11.65 -25.71
CA TYR A 106 -12.70 -10.32 -26.11
C TYR A 106 -11.24 -10.38 -26.61
N PRO A 107 -10.99 -10.85 -27.85
CA PRO A 107 -9.64 -11.12 -28.35
C PRO A 107 -8.69 -9.90 -28.41
N ASP A 108 -9.21 -8.67 -28.40
CA ASP A 108 -8.42 -7.43 -28.50
C ASP A 108 -8.46 -6.56 -27.24
N HIS A 109 -8.70 -7.15 -26.07
CA HIS A 109 -8.91 -6.38 -24.84
C HIS A 109 -7.68 -5.65 -24.28
N GLY A 110 -6.46 -5.94 -24.76
CA GLY A 110 -5.21 -5.34 -24.28
C GLY A 110 -4.83 -5.57 -22.80
N LEU A 111 -5.63 -6.32 -22.01
CA LEU A 111 -5.37 -6.59 -20.61
C LEU A 111 -4.22 -7.57 -20.38
N THR A 112 -3.07 -7.06 -19.95
CA THR A 112 -2.00 -7.87 -19.33
C THR A 112 -2.33 -8.31 -17.89
N HIS A 113 -1.58 -9.29 -17.39
CA HIS A 113 -1.70 -9.80 -16.02
C HIS A 113 -1.60 -8.71 -14.94
N ARG A 114 -0.72 -7.71 -15.12
CA ARG A 114 -0.55 -6.60 -14.16
C ARG A 114 -1.79 -5.71 -14.08
N HIS A 115 -2.47 -5.47 -15.21
CA HIS A 115 -3.73 -4.73 -15.23
C HIS A 115 -4.82 -5.48 -14.49
N LEU A 116 -4.88 -6.81 -14.72
CA LEU A 116 -5.85 -7.66 -14.05
C LEU A 116 -5.63 -7.67 -12.54
N GLN A 117 -4.40 -7.84 -12.06
CA GLN A 117 -4.06 -7.73 -10.64
C GLN A 117 -4.52 -6.42 -10.03
N THR A 118 -4.25 -5.30 -10.72
CA THR A 118 -4.65 -3.98 -10.26
C THR A 118 -6.17 -3.86 -10.16
N ARG A 119 -6.91 -4.33 -11.18
CA ARG A 119 -8.38 -4.29 -11.20
C ARG A 119 -9.01 -5.16 -10.14
N ILE A 120 -8.54 -6.39 -9.98
CA ILE A 120 -9.06 -7.29 -8.94
C ILE A 120 -8.77 -6.71 -7.56
N MET A 121 -7.58 -6.14 -7.33
CA MET A 121 -7.30 -5.43 -6.08
C MET A 121 -8.23 -4.22 -5.87
N THR A 122 -8.56 -3.45 -6.90
CA THR A 122 -9.53 -2.36 -6.75
C THR A 122 -10.93 -2.86 -6.44
N MET A 123 -11.32 -4.03 -6.96
CA MET A 123 -12.59 -4.68 -6.64
C MET A 123 -12.62 -5.15 -5.19
N ILE A 124 -11.55 -5.81 -4.71
CA ILE A 124 -11.44 -6.29 -3.33
C ILE A 124 -11.51 -5.14 -2.32
N ASN A 125 -10.91 -3.99 -2.66
CA ASN A 125 -10.90 -2.82 -1.77
C ASN A 125 -12.16 -1.94 -1.91
N SER A 126 -13.12 -2.31 -2.75
CA SER A 126 -14.33 -1.53 -3.00
C SER A 126 -15.49 -2.00 -2.13
N PRO A 127 -16.22 -1.10 -1.46
CA PRO A 127 -17.44 -1.46 -0.72
C PRO A 127 -18.61 -1.83 -1.64
N HIS A 128 -18.51 -1.52 -2.94
CA HIS A 128 -19.57 -1.74 -3.94
C HIS A 128 -19.43 -3.08 -4.67
N VAL A 129 -18.48 -3.92 -4.26
CA VAL A 129 -18.21 -5.20 -4.90
C VAL A 129 -18.06 -6.27 -3.84
N GLU A 130 -18.78 -7.37 -4.01
CA GLU A 130 -18.63 -8.56 -3.18
C GLU A 130 -17.77 -9.56 -3.95
N ILE A 131 -16.50 -9.64 -3.54
CA ILE A 131 -15.51 -10.53 -4.12
C ILE A 131 -14.79 -11.29 -3.01
N THR A 132 -14.80 -12.61 -3.09
CA THR A 132 -14.10 -13.47 -2.13
C THR A 132 -12.81 -13.97 -2.74
N ARG A 133 -11.70 -13.83 -2.01
CA ARG A 133 -10.40 -14.41 -2.36
C ARG A 133 -10.23 -15.73 -1.62
N HIS A 134 -9.94 -16.80 -2.36
CA HIS A 134 -9.67 -18.12 -1.81
C HIS A 134 -8.17 -18.37 -1.75
N GLU A 135 -7.67 -18.73 -0.57
CA GLU A 135 -6.26 -19.08 -0.35
C GLU A 135 -6.03 -20.57 -0.62
N LYS A 136 -6.01 -20.90 -1.92
CA LYS A 136 -5.52 -22.18 -2.46
C LYS A 136 -4.07 -22.01 -2.93
N PRO A 137 -3.31 -23.07 -3.25
CA PRO A 137 -1.92 -22.95 -3.74
C PRO A 137 -1.77 -21.97 -4.91
N VAL A 138 -2.83 -21.80 -5.72
CA VAL A 138 -3.00 -20.67 -6.62
C VAL A 138 -4.19 -19.83 -6.13
N PRO A 139 -4.05 -18.51 -5.97
CA PRO A 139 -5.15 -17.66 -5.51
C PRO A 139 -6.28 -17.63 -6.53
N GLU A 140 -7.49 -17.90 -6.06
CA GLU A 140 -8.73 -17.87 -6.83
C GLU A 140 -9.66 -16.78 -6.31
N PHE A 141 -10.51 -16.26 -7.19
CA PHE A 141 -11.45 -15.18 -6.88
C PHE A 141 -12.84 -15.58 -7.33
N THR A 142 -13.82 -15.35 -6.47
CA THR A 142 -15.24 -15.51 -6.80
C THR A 142 -15.91 -14.15 -6.68
N LEU A 143 -16.53 -13.71 -7.77
CA LEU A 143 -17.31 -12.48 -7.81
C LEU A 143 -18.79 -12.82 -7.68
N THR A 144 -19.41 -12.44 -6.56
CA THR A 144 -20.84 -12.75 -6.28
C THR A 144 -21.74 -11.61 -6.71
N HIS A 145 -21.35 -10.36 -6.39
CA HIS A 145 -22.17 -9.19 -6.64
C HIS A 145 -21.33 -7.96 -7.01
N VAL A 146 -21.84 -7.13 -7.92
CA VAL A 146 -21.27 -5.82 -8.27
C VAL A 146 -22.40 -4.81 -8.32
N ASP A 147 -22.32 -3.79 -7.45
CA ASP A 147 -23.26 -2.67 -7.44
C ASP A 147 -23.00 -1.73 -8.63
N GLY A 148 -24.06 -1.13 -9.16
CA GLY A 148 -24.01 -0.20 -10.28
C GLY A 148 -23.11 1.01 -10.02
N GLN A 149 -23.01 1.45 -8.76
CA GLN A 149 -22.12 2.54 -8.34
C GLN A 149 -20.65 2.23 -8.63
N PHE A 150 -20.25 0.96 -8.59
CA PHE A 150 -18.88 0.56 -8.90
C PHE A 150 -18.52 0.83 -10.37
N TYR A 151 -19.46 0.63 -11.30
CA TYR A 151 -19.23 0.90 -12.71
C TYR A 151 -19.07 2.39 -12.97
N VAL A 152 -19.93 3.21 -12.38
CA VAL A 152 -19.86 4.68 -12.50
C VAL A 152 -18.53 5.21 -11.96
N ASN A 153 -18.06 4.70 -10.82
CA ASN A 153 -16.79 5.11 -10.22
C ASN A 153 -15.58 4.64 -11.05
N SER A 154 -15.66 3.43 -11.62
CA SER A 154 -14.61 2.87 -12.48
C SER A 154 -14.45 3.65 -13.78
N GLU A 155 -15.57 4.01 -14.43
CA GLU A 155 -15.58 4.77 -15.68
C GLU A 155 -15.03 6.19 -15.46
N LYS A 156 -15.43 6.86 -14.37
CA LYS A 156 -14.86 8.17 -13.99
C LYS A 156 -13.35 8.12 -13.79
N GLN A 157 -12.82 7.05 -13.18
CA GLN A 157 -11.37 6.87 -13.02
C GLN A 157 -10.64 6.63 -14.35
N GLN A 158 -11.28 5.98 -15.32
CA GLN A 158 -10.73 5.81 -16.67
C GLN A 158 -10.69 7.13 -17.44
N HIS A 159 -11.70 8.00 -17.29
CA HIS A 159 -11.73 9.31 -17.94
C HIS A 159 -10.73 10.30 -17.35
N LEU A 160 -10.54 10.32 -16.03
CA LEU A 160 -9.58 11.21 -15.36
C LEU A 160 -8.11 10.89 -15.72
N ALA A 161 -7.85 9.73 -16.31
CA ALA A 161 -6.54 9.33 -16.82
C ALA A 161 -6.20 9.92 -18.20
N ARG A 162 -7.20 10.42 -18.92
CA ARG A 162 -7.09 10.86 -20.32
C ARG A 162 -6.98 12.38 -20.50
N GLY A 163 -7.20 13.18 -19.46
CA GLY A 163 -7.06 14.64 -19.46
C GLY A 163 -5.84 15.09 -18.67
#